data_AF-A0A2V8RT20-F1
#
_entry.id   AF-A0A2V8RT20-F1
#
_cell.length_a   1.000
_cell.length_b   1.000
_cell.length_c   1.000
_cell.angle_alpha   90.00
_cell.angle_beta   90.00
_cell.angle_gamma   90.00
#
_symmetry.space_group_name_H-M   'P 1'
#
loop_
_entity.id
_entity.type
_entity.pdbx_description
1 polymer ?
#
loop_
_entity_poly.entity_id
_entity_poly.type
_entity_poly.pdbx_seq_one_letter_code
_entity_poly.pdbx_strand_id
1 'polypeptide(L)'
;MTCGDCQELLSRFIDGDLEQERSSIVIEHLAACAECTVMCDDLSAILVQCRENEVGEEIPPNPAALWRRINNLIESELPAEIPVEPERKGLFARGWNLTFSQAGAAVIAIALISSLLTIVGIRNYFAPPGDDLSKSNEPPSVFTRVLRKVGLAETPLQARERRYKEQEAAIDYWNKRVQTRRASWNARMSEAFDRNLFEIDQAVNDYTMILQNDPDDQLSEEMLDSALNEKMNLLRQFSEL
;
A
#
# COMPACT_ATOMS: atom_id res chain seq x y z
N MET A 1 -39.35 0.32 -1.42
CA MET A 1 -37.93 -0.10 -1.37
C MET A 1 -37.46 -0.07 0.07
N THR A 2 -36.73 -1.10 0.52
CA THR A 2 -36.05 -1.08 1.83
C THR A 2 -34.67 -0.42 1.70
N CYS A 3 -34.08 0.02 2.82
CA CYS A 3 -32.73 0.60 2.77
C CYS A 3 -31.70 -0.39 2.19
N GLY A 4 -31.82 -1.68 2.50
CA GLY A 4 -30.92 -2.71 1.94
C GLY A 4 -30.98 -2.79 0.42
N ASP A 5 -32.18 -2.81 -0.15
CA ASP A 5 -32.33 -2.83 -1.62
C ASP A 5 -31.77 -1.56 -2.26
N CYS A 6 -31.94 -0.39 -1.60
CA CYS A 6 -31.39 0.87 -2.10
C CYS A 6 -29.86 0.85 -2.10
N GLN A 7 -29.24 0.37 -1.02
CA GLN A 7 -27.79 0.29 -0.87
C GLN A 7 -27.14 -0.62 -1.91
N GLU A 8 -27.78 -1.74 -2.28
CA GLU A 8 -27.28 -2.63 -3.33
C GLU A 8 -27.33 -1.98 -4.73
N LEU A 9 -28.30 -1.10 -4.97
CA LEU A 9 -28.47 -0.41 -6.25
C LEU A 9 -27.65 0.88 -6.37
N LEU A 10 -27.13 1.39 -5.25
CA LEU A 10 -26.50 2.71 -5.16
C LEU A 10 -25.24 2.84 -6.02
N SER A 11 -24.36 1.83 -6.03
CA SER A 11 -23.16 1.82 -6.90
C SER A 11 -23.55 1.92 -8.37
N ARG A 12 -24.42 1.02 -8.84
CA ARG A 12 -24.88 1.01 -10.24
C ARG A 12 -25.64 2.28 -10.63
N PHE A 13 -26.35 2.87 -9.68
CA PHE A 13 -27.03 4.16 -9.88
C PHE A 13 -26.02 5.30 -10.10
N ILE A 14 -24.96 5.35 -9.29
CA ILE A 14 -23.89 6.35 -9.40
C ILE A 14 -23.07 6.15 -10.69
N ASP A 15 -22.81 4.89 -11.08
CA ASP A 15 -22.09 4.53 -12.30
C ASP A 15 -22.92 4.82 -13.58
N GLY A 16 -24.23 5.08 -13.44
CA GLY A 16 -25.14 5.31 -14.58
C GLY A 16 -25.64 4.03 -15.27
N ASP A 17 -25.36 2.87 -14.68
CA ASP A 17 -25.66 1.53 -15.22
C ASP A 17 -27.06 1.01 -14.79
N LEU A 18 -27.95 1.90 -14.37
CA LEU A 18 -29.31 1.56 -13.94
C LEU A 18 -30.36 1.96 -14.98
N GLU A 19 -31.33 1.07 -15.21
CA GLU A 19 -32.52 1.39 -16.02
C GLU A 19 -33.33 2.55 -15.42
N GLN A 20 -33.93 3.38 -16.28
CA GLN A 20 -34.64 4.60 -15.91
C GLN A 20 -35.76 4.40 -14.86
N GLU A 21 -36.45 3.24 -14.92
CA GLU A 21 -37.49 2.89 -13.97
C GLU A 21 -36.92 2.66 -12.56
N ARG A 22 -35.81 1.92 -12.47
CA ARG A 22 -35.14 1.64 -11.20
C ARG A 22 -34.46 2.87 -10.62
N SER A 23 -33.92 3.75 -11.47
CA SER A 23 -33.27 4.98 -11.00
C SER A 23 -34.28 5.92 -10.35
N SER A 24 -35.50 6.01 -10.89
CA SER A 24 -36.58 6.79 -10.28
C SER A 24 -36.96 6.32 -8.87
N ILE A 25 -36.97 4.99 -8.65
CA ILE A 25 -37.28 4.38 -7.34
C ILE A 25 -36.17 4.71 -6.33
N VAL A 26 -34.90 4.68 -6.76
CA VAL A 26 -33.74 5.07 -5.93
C VAL A 26 -33.80 6.55 -5.55
N ILE A 27 -34.10 7.44 -6.51
CA ILE A 27 -34.24 8.87 -6.24
C ILE A 27 -35.38 9.15 -5.25
N GLU A 28 -36.52 8.49 -5.38
CA GLU A 28 -37.65 8.63 -4.45
C GLU A 28 -37.27 8.22 -3.02
N HIS A 29 -36.49 7.13 -2.87
CA HIS A 29 -36.02 6.69 -1.56
C HIS A 29 -34.94 7.62 -0.98
N LEU A 30 -34.00 8.10 -1.79
CA LEU A 30 -32.98 9.06 -1.36
C LEU A 30 -33.58 10.38 -0.89
N ALA A 31 -34.73 10.79 -1.45
CA ALA A 31 -35.46 11.96 -0.98
C ALA A 31 -36.13 11.76 0.39
N ALA A 32 -36.40 10.51 0.78
CA ALA A 32 -37.13 10.18 2.01
C ALA A 32 -36.25 9.60 3.13
N CYS A 33 -35.04 9.11 2.81
CA CYS A 33 -34.17 8.38 3.73
C CYS A 33 -32.79 9.02 3.85
N ALA A 34 -32.57 9.77 4.94
CA ALA A 34 -31.31 10.47 5.21
C ALA A 34 -30.09 9.53 5.30
N GLU A 35 -30.26 8.31 5.81
CA GLU A 35 -29.16 7.34 5.91
C GLU A 35 -28.65 6.91 4.52
N CYS A 36 -29.57 6.72 3.56
CA CYS A 36 -29.21 6.37 2.19
C CYS A 36 -28.64 7.58 1.44
N THR A 37 -29.07 8.81 1.77
CA THR A 37 -28.47 10.03 1.23
C THR A 37 -27.01 10.16 1.64
N VAL A 38 -26.69 9.98 2.93
CA VAL A 38 -25.31 10.04 3.43
C VAL A 38 -24.42 9.02 2.72
N MET A 39 -24.89 7.77 2.57
CA MET A 39 -24.13 6.76 1.85
C MET A 39 -23.94 7.09 0.36
N CYS A 40 -24.92 7.76 -0.26
CA CYS A 40 -24.80 8.26 -1.63
C CYS A 40 -23.74 9.36 -1.75
N ASP A 41 -23.75 10.29 -0.80
CA ASP A 41 -22.80 11.39 -0.73
C ASP A 41 -21.37 10.85 -0.53
N ASP A 42 -21.18 9.89 0.38
CA ASP A 42 -19.88 9.23 0.63
C ASP A 42 -19.33 8.56 -0.63
N LEU A 43 -20.16 7.80 -1.34
CA LEU A 43 -19.77 7.15 -2.60
C LEU A 43 -19.44 8.18 -3.69
N SER A 44 -20.20 9.26 -3.78
CA SER A 44 -19.94 10.34 -4.74
C SER A 44 -18.64 11.11 -4.42
N ALA A 45 -18.32 11.30 -3.14
CA ALA A 45 -17.10 11.96 -2.70
C ALA A 45 -15.85 11.17 -3.11
N ILE A 46 -15.89 9.83 -3.02
CA ILE A 46 -14.82 8.97 -3.51
C ILE A 46 -14.59 9.19 -5.01
N LEU A 47 -15.64 9.30 -5.81
CA LEU A 47 -15.50 9.51 -7.26
C LEU A 47 -14.94 10.89 -7.61
N VAL A 48 -15.34 11.93 -6.87
CA VAL A 48 -14.78 13.27 -7.03
C VAL A 48 -13.28 13.24 -6.70
N GLN A 49 -12.91 12.62 -5.58
CA GLN A 49 -11.51 12.50 -5.17
C GLN A 49 -10.68 11.66 -6.15
N CYS A 50 -11.23 10.59 -6.71
CA CYS A 50 -10.56 9.81 -7.76
C CYS A 50 -10.32 10.64 -9.03
N ARG A 51 -11.29 11.47 -9.42
CA ARG A 51 -11.18 12.34 -10.60
C ARG A 51 -10.21 13.51 -10.39
N GLU A 52 -10.17 14.07 -9.19
CA GLU A 52 -9.22 15.13 -8.84
C GLU A 52 -7.79 14.59 -8.69
N ASN A 53 -7.65 13.34 -8.26
CA ASN A 53 -6.39 12.62 -8.15
C ASN A 53 -6.07 11.77 -9.39
N GLU A 54 -6.79 11.93 -10.51
CA GLU A 54 -6.26 11.50 -11.81
C GLU A 54 -5.02 12.36 -12.08
N VAL A 55 -3.90 11.93 -11.52
CA VAL A 55 -2.54 12.32 -11.88
C VAL A 55 -2.51 12.20 -13.39
N GLY A 56 -2.53 13.36 -14.05
CA GLY A 56 -2.87 13.47 -15.47
C GLY A 56 -2.18 12.37 -16.24
N GLU A 57 -3.01 11.52 -16.86
CA GLU A 57 -2.66 10.35 -17.67
C GLU A 57 -1.16 10.31 -17.93
N GLU A 58 -0.39 9.67 -17.03
CA GLU A 58 1.06 9.55 -17.17
C GLU A 58 1.29 8.67 -18.39
N ILE A 59 1.26 9.27 -19.58
CA ILE A 59 1.56 8.61 -20.83
C ILE A 59 2.99 8.11 -20.64
N PRO A 60 3.19 6.80 -20.52
CA PRO A 60 4.52 6.28 -20.24
C PRO A 60 5.44 6.71 -21.38
N PRO A 61 6.72 7.02 -21.11
CA PRO A 61 7.64 7.43 -22.15
C PRO A 61 7.69 6.34 -23.22
N ASN A 62 7.11 6.63 -24.39
CA ASN A 62 6.93 5.74 -25.54
C ASN A 62 5.91 4.59 -25.36
N PRO A 63 4.60 4.87 -25.43
CA PRO A 63 3.55 3.85 -25.33
C PRO A 63 3.62 2.84 -26.48
N ALA A 64 4.07 3.25 -27.67
CA ALA A 64 4.19 2.37 -28.82
C ALA A 64 5.25 1.26 -28.62
N ALA A 65 6.36 1.57 -27.95
CA ALA A 65 7.39 0.57 -27.64
C ALA A 65 6.93 -0.40 -26.55
N LEU A 66 6.22 0.09 -25.53
CA LEU A 66 5.62 -0.76 -24.50
C LEU A 66 4.60 -1.72 -25.08
N TRP A 67 3.67 -1.22 -25.93
CA TRP A 67 2.68 -2.05 -26.59
C TRP A 67 3.30 -3.09 -27.52
N ARG A 68 4.36 -2.75 -28.26
CA ARG A 68 5.11 -3.75 -29.04
C ARG A 68 5.74 -4.83 -28.16
N ARG A 69 6.30 -4.45 -27.01
CA ARG A 69 6.88 -5.41 -26.06
C ARG A 69 5.82 -6.33 -25.48
N ILE A 70 4.66 -5.80 -25.10
CA ILE A 70 3.52 -6.58 -24.61
C ILE A 70 3.05 -7.55 -25.70
N ASN A 71 2.85 -7.08 -26.93
CA ASN A 71 2.44 -7.94 -28.05
C ASN A 71 3.45 -9.04 -28.32
N ASN A 72 4.75 -8.73 -28.37
CA ASN A 72 5.79 -9.74 -28.56
C ASN A 72 5.80 -10.78 -27.44
N LEU A 73 5.52 -10.37 -26.20
CA LEU A 73 5.50 -11.27 -25.04
C LEU A 73 4.28 -12.20 -25.11
N ILE A 74 3.11 -11.66 -25.45
CA ILE A 74 1.90 -12.44 -25.71
C ILE A 74 2.11 -13.40 -26.88
N GLU A 75 2.68 -12.94 -27.99
CA GLU A 75 2.98 -13.79 -29.15
C GLU A 75 4.02 -14.87 -28.85
N SER A 76 4.96 -14.62 -27.93
CA SER A 76 5.93 -15.61 -27.48
C SER A 76 5.38 -16.60 -26.43
N GLU A 77 4.35 -16.19 -25.68
CA GLU A 77 3.63 -17.04 -24.72
C GLU A 77 2.49 -17.81 -25.36
N LEU A 78 2.04 -17.42 -26.57
CA LEU A 78 1.20 -18.27 -27.39
C LEU A 78 2.03 -19.53 -27.73
N PRO A 79 1.60 -20.72 -27.28
CA PRO A 79 2.28 -21.94 -27.66
C PRO A 79 2.24 -22.01 -29.19
N ALA A 80 3.43 -22.01 -29.80
CA ALA A 80 3.60 -22.17 -31.24
C ALA A 80 2.61 -23.25 -31.72
N GLU A 81 1.79 -22.89 -32.72
CA GLU A 81 0.86 -23.82 -33.37
C GLU A 81 1.58 -25.15 -33.53
N ILE A 82 1.10 -26.15 -32.79
CA ILE A 82 1.76 -27.45 -32.65
C ILE A 82 1.93 -28.00 -34.07
N PRO A 83 3.16 -28.12 -34.60
CA PRO A 83 3.36 -28.82 -35.85
C PRO A 83 2.92 -30.25 -35.56
N VAL A 84 1.90 -30.72 -36.28
CA VAL A 84 1.45 -32.11 -36.21
C VAL A 84 2.54 -32.96 -36.88
N GLU A 85 3.59 -33.27 -36.13
CA GLU A 85 4.62 -34.24 -36.51
C GLU A 85 4.36 -35.60 -35.83
N PRO A 86 4.64 -36.71 -36.54
CA PRO A 86 4.15 -38.02 -36.19
C PRO A 86 4.86 -38.61 -34.96
N GLU A 87 4.08 -39.36 -34.18
CA GLU A 87 4.48 -40.13 -33.00
C GLU A 87 5.87 -40.77 -33.15
N ARG A 88 6.81 -40.30 -32.33
CA ARG A 88 8.00 -41.08 -31.95
C ARG A 88 7.95 -41.36 -30.45
N LYS A 89 7.81 -42.66 -30.17
CA LYS A 89 7.81 -43.24 -28.83
C LYS A 89 9.10 -42.91 -28.08
N GLY A 90 8.92 -42.35 -26.89
CA GLY A 90 9.73 -42.64 -25.69
C GLY A 90 10.90 -41.70 -25.43
N LEU A 91 10.87 -41.09 -24.22
CA LEU A 91 11.97 -41.12 -23.23
C LEU A 91 11.64 -40.37 -21.92
N PHE A 92 10.43 -39.80 -21.75
CA PHE A 92 9.99 -39.19 -20.47
C PHE A 92 8.80 -39.91 -19.81
N ALA A 93 8.77 -41.24 -19.93
CA ALA A 93 8.08 -42.07 -18.95
C ALA A 93 8.94 -42.15 -17.68
N ARG A 94 8.86 -41.13 -16.81
CA ARG A 94 9.40 -41.23 -15.45
C ARG A 94 8.46 -40.60 -14.43
N GLY A 95 7.39 -41.35 -14.17
CA GLY A 95 6.73 -41.52 -12.87
C GLY A 95 6.43 -40.28 -12.05
N TRP A 96 5.31 -39.62 -12.33
CA TRP A 96 4.56 -38.88 -11.32
C TRP A 96 3.32 -39.69 -10.96
N ASN A 97 3.44 -40.54 -9.93
CA ASN A 97 2.29 -41.13 -9.26
C ASN A 97 1.80 -40.14 -8.20
N LEU A 98 1.03 -39.13 -8.62
CA LEU A 98 0.27 -38.33 -7.67
C LEU A 98 -1.03 -39.08 -7.35
N THR A 99 -1.03 -39.72 -6.19
CA THR A 99 -2.19 -40.41 -5.65
C THR A 99 -3.31 -39.41 -5.37
N PHE A 100 -4.53 -39.72 -5.81
CA PHE A 100 -5.74 -38.86 -5.76
C PHE A 100 -6.09 -38.25 -4.37
N SER A 101 -5.44 -38.66 -3.28
CA SER A 101 -5.62 -38.02 -1.96
C SER A 101 -4.80 -36.75 -1.75
N GLN A 102 -3.71 -36.53 -2.50
CA GLN A 102 -2.84 -35.35 -2.31
C GLN A 102 -3.34 -34.12 -3.08
N ALA A 103 -4.16 -34.29 -4.12
CA ALA A 103 -4.74 -33.19 -4.87
C ALA A 103 -5.79 -32.39 -4.08
N GLY A 104 -6.53 -33.04 -3.16
CA GLY A 104 -7.55 -32.36 -2.35
C GLY A 104 -6.98 -31.41 -1.29
N ALA A 105 -5.85 -31.76 -0.66
CA ALA A 105 -5.21 -30.92 0.35
C ALA A 105 -4.58 -29.65 -0.23
N ALA A 106 -4.03 -29.73 -1.45
CA ALA A 106 -3.44 -28.59 -2.14
C ALA A 106 -4.50 -27.53 -2.51
N VAL A 107 -5.70 -27.95 -2.93
CA VAL A 107 -6.78 -27.01 -3.27
C VAL A 107 -7.27 -26.23 -2.04
N ILE A 108 -7.39 -26.89 -0.88
CA ILE A 108 -7.78 -26.22 0.38
C ILE A 108 -6.70 -25.24 0.84
N ALA A 109 -5.42 -25.63 0.75
CA ALA A 109 -4.31 -24.74 1.11
C ALA A 109 -4.25 -23.49 0.21
N ILE A 110 -4.44 -23.65 -1.09
CA ILE A 110 -4.48 -22.53 -2.04
C ILE A 110 -5.68 -21.63 -1.77
N ALA A 111 -6.86 -22.18 -1.47
CA ALA A 111 -8.06 -21.41 -1.13
C ALA A 111 -7.92 -20.62 0.19
N LEU A 112 -7.25 -21.18 1.19
CA LEU A 112 -6.97 -20.47 2.45
C LEU A 112 -5.96 -19.34 2.26
N ILE A 113 -4.89 -19.58 1.49
CA ILE A 113 -3.87 -18.56 1.21
C ILE A 113 -4.46 -17.43 0.35
N SER A 114 -5.25 -17.77 -0.68
CA SER A 114 -5.90 -16.75 -1.52
C SER A 114 -6.90 -15.92 -0.72
N SER A 115 -7.72 -16.55 0.11
CA SER A 115 -8.65 -15.85 1.01
C SER A 115 -7.92 -14.93 1.99
N LEU A 116 -6.80 -15.37 2.58
CA LEU A 116 -6.00 -14.55 3.48
C LEU A 116 -5.39 -13.33 2.76
N LEU A 117 -4.87 -13.53 1.54
CA LEU A 117 -4.31 -12.45 0.72
C LEU A 117 -5.37 -11.44 0.28
N THR A 118 -6.60 -11.88 -0.03
CA THR A 118 -7.71 -10.96 -0.37
C THR A 118 -8.09 -10.10 0.84
N ILE A 119 -8.12 -10.67 2.05
CA ILE A 119 -8.42 -9.92 3.28
C ILE A 119 -7.32 -8.89 3.59
N VAL A 120 -6.05 -9.27 3.45
CA VAL A 120 -4.91 -8.35 3.68
C VAL A 120 -4.83 -7.28 2.58
N GLY A 121 -5.11 -7.63 1.33
CA GLY A 121 -5.13 -6.72 0.18
C GLY A 121 -6.21 -5.65 0.32
N ILE A 122 -7.45 -6.04 0.65
CA ILE A 122 -8.55 -5.10 0.89
C ILE A 122 -8.20 -4.16 2.05
N ARG A 123 -7.67 -4.69 3.16
CA ARG A 123 -7.38 -3.88 4.35
C ARG A 123 -6.20 -2.91 4.16
N ASN A 124 -5.26 -3.22 3.26
CA ASN A 124 -4.15 -2.34 2.90
C ASN A 124 -4.55 -1.30 1.83
N TYR A 125 -5.51 -1.61 0.95
CA TYR A 125 -6.00 -0.67 -0.06
C TYR A 125 -7.01 0.35 0.50
N PHE A 126 -7.76 -0.01 1.55
CA PHE A 126 -8.70 0.89 2.24
C PHE A 126 -8.06 1.67 3.41
N ALA A 127 -6.72 1.66 3.53
CA ALA A 127 -6.01 2.56 4.44
C ALA A 127 -5.61 3.83 3.65
N PRO A 128 -6.34 4.96 3.78
CA PRO A 128 -5.98 6.19 3.09
C PRO A 128 -4.61 6.70 3.58
N PRO A 129 -3.70 7.13 2.68
CA PRO A 129 -2.49 7.82 3.07
C PRO A 129 -2.81 9.30 3.31
N GLY A 130 -2.65 9.76 4.55
CA GLY A 130 -2.57 11.19 4.87
C GLY A 130 -3.90 11.85 5.20
N ASP A 131 -4.28 11.79 6.47
CA ASP A 131 -4.95 12.91 7.16
C ASP A 131 -4.68 12.79 8.67
N ASP A 132 -3.45 13.12 9.07
CA ASP A 132 -2.95 13.03 10.45
C ASP A 132 -3.21 14.32 11.26
N LEU A 133 -4.06 15.24 10.79
CA LEU A 133 -4.36 16.49 11.51
C LEU A 133 -5.78 16.59 12.09
N SER A 134 -6.57 15.52 12.08
CA SER A 134 -7.86 15.48 12.78
C SER A 134 -8.24 14.07 13.23
N LYS A 135 -7.54 13.54 14.23
CA LYS A 135 -8.09 12.46 15.08
C LYS A 135 -8.65 13.05 16.36
N SER A 136 -9.88 13.52 16.23
CA SER A 136 -10.84 13.62 17.32
C SER A 136 -10.98 12.27 18.04
N ASN A 137 -11.12 12.36 19.36
CA ASN A 137 -11.32 11.29 20.34
C ASN A 137 -12.57 10.42 20.07
N GLU A 138 -12.60 9.64 19.00
CA GLU A 138 -13.62 8.58 18.86
C GLU A 138 -13.15 7.31 19.60
N PRO A 139 -13.99 6.75 20.49
CA PRO A 139 -13.65 5.49 21.15
C PRO A 139 -13.54 4.38 20.10
N PRO A 140 -12.50 3.53 20.17
CA PRO A 140 -12.27 2.50 19.17
C PRO A 140 -13.50 1.60 19.05
N SER A 141 -13.91 1.33 17.80
CA SER A 141 -15.05 0.45 17.50
C SER A 141 -14.87 -0.90 18.21
N VAL A 142 -15.98 -1.52 18.63
CA VAL A 142 -15.96 -2.81 19.34
C VAL A 142 -15.18 -3.87 18.54
N PHE A 143 -15.20 -3.75 17.21
CA PHE A 143 -14.43 -4.56 16.28
C PHE A 143 -12.91 -4.37 16.40
N THR A 144 -12.40 -3.14 16.52
CA THR A 144 -10.97 -2.88 16.75
C THR A 144 -10.51 -3.37 18.13
N ARG A 145 -11.37 -3.28 19.15
CA ARG A 145 -11.07 -3.84 20.49
C ARG A 145 -10.96 -5.37 20.48
N VAL A 146 -11.81 -6.05 19.70
CA VAL A 146 -11.75 -7.52 19.53
C VAL A 146 -10.53 -7.94 18.72
N LEU A 147 -10.21 -7.26 17.61
CA LEU A 147 -9.03 -7.57 16.80
C LEU A 147 -7.70 -7.35 17.54
N ARG A 148 -7.62 -6.30 18.38
CA ARG A 148 -6.46 -6.06 19.26
C ARG A 148 -6.29 -7.15 20.32
N LYS A 149 -7.41 -7.75 20.80
CA LYS A 149 -7.38 -8.86 21.77
C LYS A 149 -7.01 -10.21 21.14
N VAL A 150 -7.22 -10.36 19.83
CA VAL A 150 -6.89 -11.58 19.05
C VAL A 150 -5.52 -11.48 18.37
N GLY A 151 -4.81 -10.35 18.49
CA GLY A 151 -3.47 -10.15 17.90
C GLY A 151 -3.48 -9.97 16.38
N LEU A 152 -4.63 -9.64 15.79
CA LEU A 152 -4.85 -9.48 14.34
C LEU A 152 -4.94 -8.01 13.89
N ALA A 153 -4.71 -7.08 14.80
CA ALA A 153 -4.52 -5.67 14.50
C ALA A 153 -3.17 -5.23 15.06
N GLU A 154 -2.36 -4.64 14.19
CA GLU A 154 -1.09 -4.00 14.55
C GLU A 154 -1.38 -2.95 15.64
N THR A 155 -0.65 -3.03 16.75
CA THR A 155 -0.81 -2.02 17.80
C THR A 155 -0.23 -0.69 17.28
N PRO A 156 -0.72 0.47 17.75
CA PRO A 156 -0.13 1.75 17.37
C PRO A 156 1.39 1.80 17.65
N LEU A 157 1.86 1.11 18.68
CA LEU A 157 3.29 0.93 18.97
C LEU A 157 4.02 0.10 17.91
N GLN A 158 3.42 -0.99 17.41
CA GLN A 158 4.01 -1.80 16.34
C GLN A 158 4.08 -1.04 15.01
N ALA A 159 3.03 -0.29 14.66
CA ALA A 159 3.03 0.53 13.46
C ALA A 159 4.13 1.63 13.55
N ARG A 160 4.31 2.22 14.73
CA ARG A 160 5.37 3.19 15.01
C ARG A 160 6.76 2.56 14.91
N GLU A 161 6.98 1.40 15.52
CA GLU A 161 8.26 0.68 15.44
C GLU A 161 8.60 0.30 13.99
N ARG A 162 7.60 -0.06 13.19
CA ARG A 162 7.79 -0.32 11.75
C ARG A 162 8.26 0.92 11.01
N ARG A 163 7.61 2.07 11.22
CA ARG A 163 8.02 3.35 10.60
C ARG A 163 9.46 3.71 10.94
N TYR A 164 9.87 3.54 12.19
CA TYR A 164 11.26 3.80 12.60
C TYR A 164 12.24 2.86 11.90
N LYS A 165 11.94 1.56 11.80
CA LYS A 165 12.80 0.60 11.08
C LYS A 165 12.92 0.93 9.60
N GLU A 166 11.84 1.37 8.97
CA GLU A 166 11.84 1.81 7.57
C GLU A 166 12.73 3.04 7.37
N GLN A 167 12.61 4.04 8.24
CA GLN A 167 13.45 5.24 8.20
C GLN A 167 14.93 4.92 8.47
N GLU A 168 15.22 4.05 9.43
CA GLU A 168 16.59 3.61 9.75
C GLU A 168 17.24 2.89 8.56
N ALA A 169 16.51 2.00 7.89
CA ALA A 169 16.99 1.32 6.69
C ALA A 169 17.30 2.31 5.54
N ALA A 170 16.49 3.35 5.38
CA ALA A 170 16.71 4.38 4.37
C ALA A 170 17.93 5.26 4.72
N ILE A 171 18.10 5.65 5.98
CA ILE A 171 19.28 6.36 6.48
C ILE A 171 20.55 5.54 6.20
N ASP A 172 20.52 4.24 6.49
CA ASP A 172 21.64 3.32 6.24
C ASP A 172 22.01 3.22 4.77
N TYR A 173 20.99 3.16 3.89
CA TYR A 173 21.19 3.15 2.45
C TYR A 173 21.92 4.40 1.97
N TRP A 174 21.46 5.59 2.38
CA TRP A 174 22.07 6.86 1.98
C TRP A 174 23.47 7.04 2.58
N ASN A 175 23.66 6.64 3.84
CA ASN A 175 24.96 6.73 4.51
C ASN A 175 26.03 5.92 3.74
N LYS A 176 25.74 4.67 3.35
CA LYS A 176 26.68 3.86 2.54
C LYS A 176 27.08 4.55 1.23
N ARG A 177 26.11 5.21 0.59
CA ARG A 177 26.31 5.93 -0.67
C ARG A 177 27.18 7.18 -0.47
N VAL A 178 26.93 7.93 0.60
CA VAL A 178 27.77 9.06 1.02
C VAL A 178 29.20 8.61 1.31
N GLN A 179 29.41 7.54 2.08
CA GLN A 179 30.76 7.06 2.41
C GLN A 179 31.55 6.65 1.16
N THR A 180 30.89 6.11 0.15
CA THR A 180 31.53 5.74 -1.13
C THR A 180 32.04 6.99 -1.87
N ARG A 181 31.29 8.10 -1.81
CA ARG A 181 31.65 9.37 -2.44
C ARG A 181 32.58 10.22 -1.59
N ARG A 182 32.65 9.98 -0.28
CA ARG A 182 33.45 10.78 0.65
C ARG A 182 34.92 10.90 0.25
N ALA A 183 35.47 9.92 -0.48
CA ALA A 183 36.82 9.95 -1.03
C ALA A 183 37.07 11.10 -2.03
N SER A 184 36.04 11.61 -2.71
CA SER A 184 36.16 12.73 -3.65
C SER A 184 36.03 14.11 -2.99
N TRP A 185 35.69 14.16 -1.70
CA TRP A 185 35.40 15.41 -1.01
C TRP A 185 36.67 16.12 -0.56
N ASN A 186 36.62 17.45 -0.56
CA ASN A 186 37.66 18.28 0.07
C ASN A 186 37.45 18.36 1.59
N ALA A 187 38.50 18.76 2.32
CA ALA A 187 38.48 18.82 3.79
C ALA A 187 37.34 19.69 4.34
N ARG A 188 37.04 20.83 3.71
CA ARG A 188 35.95 21.72 4.14
C ARG A 188 34.57 21.05 4.01
N MET A 189 34.35 20.29 2.93
CA MET A 189 33.09 19.59 2.70
C MET A 189 32.90 18.44 3.69
N SER A 190 33.93 17.64 3.94
CA SER A 190 33.86 16.59 4.98
C SER A 190 33.58 17.19 6.35
N GLU A 191 34.30 18.25 6.72
CA GLU A 191 34.11 18.89 8.03
C GLU A 191 32.70 19.49 8.19
N ALA A 192 32.15 20.11 7.14
CA ALA A 192 30.79 20.64 7.16
C ALA A 192 29.75 19.52 7.31
N PHE A 193 29.92 18.42 6.56
CA PHE A 193 29.06 17.25 6.67
C PHE A 193 29.14 16.62 8.07
N ASP A 194 30.35 16.40 8.59
CA ASP A 194 30.57 15.74 9.87
C ASP A 194 29.98 16.56 11.04
N ARG A 195 30.11 17.89 11.01
CA ARG A 195 29.46 18.76 12.01
C ARG A 195 27.94 18.70 11.91
N ASN A 196 27.36 18.83 10.73
CA ASN A 196 25.90 18.82 10.57
C ASN A 196 25.31 17.46 10.95
N LEU A 197 25.97 16.37 10.55
CA LEU A 197 25.53 15.03 10.90
C LEU A 197 25.60 14.81 12.41
N PHE A 198 26.66 15.29 13.08
CA PHE A 198 26.80 15.19 14.52
C PHE A 198 25.68 15.90 15.29
N GLU A 199 25.33 17.13 14.92
CA GLU A 199 24.24 17.88 15.57
C GLU A 199 22.89 17.15 15.42
N ILE A 200 22.60 16.62 14.23
CA ILE A 200 21.37 15.86 13.98
C ILE A 200 21.38 14.53 14.75
N ASP A 201 22.51 13.83 14.79
CA ASP A 201 22.65 12.58 15.54
C ASP A 201 22.45 12.79 17.04
N GLN A 202 22.92 13.92 17.57
CA GLN A 202 22.67 14.30 18.95
C GLN A 202 21.17 14.53 19.21
N ALA A 203 20.49 15.27 18.35
CA ALA A 203 19.05 15.50 18.47
C ALA A 203 18.24 14.18 18.42
N VAL A 204 18.56 13.29 17.47
CA VAL A 204 17.94 11.96 17.38
C VAL A 204 18.13 11.17 18.67
N ASN A 205 19.35 11.17 19.23
CA ASN A 205 19.64 10.46 20.46
C ASN A 205 18.87 11.05 21.66
N ASP A 206 18.81 12.37 21.77
CA ASP A 206 18.12 13.05 22.87
C ASP A 206 16.62 12.73 22.88
N TYR A 207 15.93 12.85 21.73
CA TYR A 207 14.51 12.50 21.65
C TYR A 207 14.25 11.01 21.82
N THR A 208 15.16 10.14 21.34
CA THR A 208 15.06 8.71 21.59
C THR A 208 15.14 8.39 23.08
N MET A 209 16.05 9.02 23.82
CA MET A 209 16.14 8.84 25.28
C MET A 209 14.92 9.39 26.02
N ILE A 210 14.35 10.51 25.57
CA ILE A 210 13.10 11.03 26.15
C ILE A 210 11.97 10.01 25.95
N LEU A 211 11.80 9.49 24.74
CA LEU A 211 10.75 8.52 24.40
C LEU A 211 10.94 7.14 25.07
N GLN A 212 12.16 6.77 25.43
CA GLN A 212 12.41 5.57 26.24
C GLN A 212 11.90 5.74 27.68
N ASN A 213 11.97 6.96 28.21
CA ASN A 213 11.51 7.28 29.56
C ASN A 213 10.02 7.63 29.61
N ASP A 214 9.51 8.29 28.57
CA ASP A 214 8.11 8.68 28.40
C ASP A 214 7.61 8.33 26.98
N PRO A 215 7.11 7.09 26.78
CA PRO A 215 6.68 6.62 25.46
C PRO A 215 5.47 7.36 24.87
N ASP A 216 4.67 8.01 25.71
CA ASP A 216 3.42 8.69 25.33
C ASP A 216 3.64 10.20 25.05
N ASP A 217 4.88 10.69 25.10
CA ASP A 217 5.23 12.07 24.75
C ASP A 217 5.16 12.30 23.23
N GLN A 218 4.04 12.90 22.80
CA GLN A 218 3.76 13.22 21.40
C GLN A 218 4.72 14.25 20.82
N LEU A 219 5.18 15.23 21.62
CA LEU A 219 6.08 16.26 21.13
C LEU A 219 7.45 15.65 20.78
N SER A 220 7.98 14.81 21.67
CA SER A 220 9.26 14.14 21.41
C SER A 220 9.17 13.15 20.24
N GLU A 221 8.00 12.56 19.99
CA GLU A 221 7.74 11.75 18.80
C GLU A 221 7.85 12.58 17.51
N GLU A 222 7.16 13.71 17.43
CA GLU A 222 7.22 14.61 16.26
C GLU A 222 8.62 15.16 16.04
N MET A 223 9.32 15.52 17.12
CA MET A 223 10.68 16.04 17.04
C MET A 223 11.69 14.99 16.60
N LEU A 224 11.54 13.73 17.04
CA LEU A 224 12.36 12.62 16.58
C LEU A 224 12.13 12.36 15.07
N ASP A 225 10.88 12.34 14.62
CA ASP A 225 10.53 12.16 13.21
C ASP A 225 11.10 13.30 12.34
N SER A 226 11.05 14.54 12.84
CA SER A 226 11.66 15.69 12.18
C SER A 226 13.18 15.55 12.04
N ALA A 227 13.87 15.17 13.12
CA ALA A 227 15.32 14.98 13.13
C ALA A 227 15.77 13.83 12.20
N LEU A 228 15.03 12.72 12.18
CA LEU A 228 15.30 11.60 11.27
C LEU A 228 15.10 11.98 9.79
N ASN A 229 14.07 12.78 9.49
CA ASN A 229 13.86 13.32 8.15
C ASN A 229 14.97 14.29 7.73
N GLU A 230 15.44 15.16 8.64
CA GLU A 230 16.56 16.06 8.37
C GLU A 230 17.85 15.27 8.10
N LYS A 231 18.14 14.24 8.92
CA LYS A 231 19.26 13.32 8.70
C LYS A 231 19.21 12.69 7.32
N MET A 232 18.05 12.15 6.94
CA MET A 232 17.86 11.52 5.64
C MET A 232 18.05 12.52 4.49
N ASN A 233 17.53 13.74 4.61
CA ASN A 233 17.71 14.79 3.61
C ASN A 233 19.17 15.22 3.46
N LEU A 234 19.90 15.39 4.57
CA LEU A 234 21.33 15.70 4.54
C LEU A 234 22.10 14.59 3.82
N LEU A 235 21.86 13.33 4.18
CA LEU A 235 22.52 12.19 3.54
C LEU A 235 22.19 12.10 2.05
N ARG A 236 20.93 12.32 1.66
CA ARG A 236 20.53 12.33 0.24
C ARG A 236 21.26 13.42 -0.53
N GLN A 237 21.26 14.67 -0.05
CA GLN A 237 21.93 15.80 -0.72
C GLN A 237 23.40 15.50 -0.98
N PHE A 238 24.13 15.04 0.05
CA PHE A 238 25.54 14.73 -0.08
C PHE A 238 25.83 13.45 -0.89
N SER A 239 24.85 12.57 -1.04
CA SER A 239 24.95 11.39 -1.90
C SER A 239 24.74 11.70 -3.39
N GLU A 240 24.22 12.88 -3.72
CA GLU A 240 23.92 13.32 -5.09
C GLU A 240 25.02 14.23 -5.66
N LEU A 241 25.79 14.91 -4.81
CA LEU A 241 27.02 15.67 -5.15
C LEU A 241 28.12 14.78 -5.73
#